data_AF-A0A7Y2AM41-F1
#
_entry.id   AF-A0A7Y2AM41-F1
#
_cell.length_a   1.000
_cell.length_b   1.000
_cell.length_c   1.000
_cell.angle_alpha   90.00
_cell.angle_beta   90.00
_cell.angle_gamma   90.00
#
_symmetry.space_group_name_H-M   'P 1'
#
loop_
_entity.id
_entity.type
_entity.pdbx_description
1 polymer ?
#
loop_
_entity_poly.entity_id
_entity_poly.type
_entity_poly.pdbx_seq_one_letter_code
_entity_poly.pdbx_strand_id
1 'polypeptide(L)'
;MDNDTLGGFSLSPNFLLGNFDNELGGRFTIGSAPDCVHGCEFTYTGNFNWDRRGRVAIDDPNNNPNRLGTFLRPARGFDGSNLSAFGNMFQFDANNNVFPPPFPIPEVIPTATAQSQVYEAEFWSVEANRTMWAGRYAKLLVGARYIDYEELYVFDSFSPGVGANGEDHAGRILVDTDNDMYGIQVG
;
A
#
# COMPACT_ATOMS: atom_id res chain seq x y z
N MET A 1 9.00 -14.24 21.13
CA MET A 1 7.96 -13.85 20.16
C MET A 1 8.68 -12.94 19.21
N ASP A 2 8.96 -13.48 18.03
CA ASP A 2 10.24 -13.35 17.36
C ASP A 2 10.21 -12.31 16.24
N ASN A 3 11.26 -11.49 16.20
CA ASN A 3 11.82 -10.71 15.08
C ASN A 3 11.00 -10.65 13.75
N ASP A 4 10.09 -9.68 13.65
CA ASP A 4 10.25 -8.43 12.89
C ASP A 4 11.11 -8.44 11.60
N THR A 5 10.96 -9.44 10.73
CA THR A 5 11.61 -9.45 9.40
C THR A 5 10.64 -9.46 8.22
N LEU A 6 9.34 -9.45 8.48
CA LEU A 6 8.32 -9.23 7.45
C LEU A 6 7.84 -7.77 7.50
N GLY A 7 8.80 -6.84 7.42
CA GLY A 7 8.51 -5.41 7.35
C GLY A 7 7.62 -5.13 6.14
N GLY A 8 6.39 -4.66 6.41
CA GLY A 8 5.46 -4.29 5.35
C GLY A 8 6.08 -3.28 4.39
N PHE A 9 5.66 -3.31 3.13
CA PHE A 9 6.12 -2.40 2.09
C PHE A 9 6.09 -0.95 2.60
N SER A 10 7.21 -0.26 2.47
CA SER A 10 7.36 1.17 2.76
C SER A 10 8.10 1.84 1.61
N LEU A 11 7.66 3.03 1.22
CA LEU A 11 8.35 3.85 0.23
C LEU A 11 9.63 4.51 0.77
N SER A 12 9.88 4.38 2.08
CA SER A 12 11.06 4.87 2.76
C SER A 12 11.89 3.71 3.33
N PRO A 13 13.14 3.50 2.87
CA PRO A 13 14.00 2.43 3.40
C PRO A 13 14.33 2.58 4.89
N ASN A 14 14.26 3.80 5.40
CA ASN A 14 14.65 4.14 6.78
C ASN A 14 13.46 4.24 7.72
N PHE A 15 12.25 3.95 7.24
CA PHE A 15 11.03 4.16 8.00
C PHE A 15 10.00 3.08 7.64
N LEU A 16 9.67 2.23 8.62
CA LEU A 16 8.72 1.13 8.47
C LEU A 16 7.34 1.56 8.98
N LEU A 17 6.29 1.19 8.26
CA LEU A 17 4.93 1.23 8.77
C LEU A 17 4.78 0.17 9.87
N GLY A 18 3.99 0.48 10.90
CA GLY A 18 3.68 -0.44 12.00
C GLY A 18 3.06 -1.76 11.53
N ASN A 19 2.93 -2.72 12.44
CA ASN A 19 2.27 -3.99 12.13
C ASN A 19 0.78 -3.80 11.83
N PHE A 20 0.17 -4.81 11.21
CA PHE A 20 -1.28 -4.85 11.07
C PHE A 20 -1.93 -5.03 12.43
N ASP A 21 -2.83 -4.14 12.79
CA ASP A 21 -3.78 -4.39 13.87
C ASP A 21 -4.80 -5.39 13.34
N ASN A 22 -4.92 -6.54 14.03
CA ASN A 22 -5.88 -7.56 13.63
C ASN A 22 -7.28 -7.15 14.09
N GLU A 23 -8.16 -6.85 13.15
CA GLU A 23 -9.58 -6.66 13.44
C GLU A 23 -10.35 -7.99 13.32
N LEU A 24 -11.38 -8.15 14.15
CA LEU A 24 -12.25 -9.31 14.11
C LEU A 24 -13.23 -9.19 12.93
N GLY A 25 -12.85 -9.73 11.78
CA GLY A 25 -13.78 -9.88 10.67
C GLY A 25 -14.67 -11.12 10.81
N GLY A 26 -15.90 -10.98 10.32
CA GLY A 26 -16.91 -12.03 10.37
C GLY A 26 -17.13 -12.67 9.00
N ARG A 27 -17.46 -13.96 9.03
CA ARG A 27 -18.10 -14.63 7.90
C ARG A 27 -19.41 -15.24 8.35
N PHE A 28 -20.50 -14.90 7.67
CA PHE A 28 -21.76 -15.61 7.84
C PHE A 28 -22.14 -16.29 6.54
N THR A 29 -22.62 -17.53 6.66
CA THR A 29 -23.11 -18.32 5.54
C THR A 29 -24.48 -18.88 5.91
N ILE A 30 -25.46 -18.62 5.05
CA ILE A 30 -26.80 -19.18 5.16
C ILE A 30 -27.10 -19.94 3.89
N GLY A 31 -27.75 -21.09 4.02
CA GLY A 31 -28.09 -21.91 2.88
C GLY A 31 -29.32 -22.75 3.14
N SER A 32 -29.95 -23.17 2.05
CA SER A 32 -31.06 -24.12 2.09
C SER A 32 -30.94 -25.08 0.92
N ALA A 33 -31.35 -26.33 1.16
CA ALA A 33 -31.52 -27.34 0.14
C ALA A 33 -33.01 -27.72 0.13
N PRO A 34 -33.87 -27.00 -0.63
CA PRO A 34 -35.30 -27.23 -0.61
C PRO A 34 -35.69 -28.61 -1.18
N ASP A 35 -34.84 -29.21 -2.02
CA ASP A 35 -35.01 -30.56 -2.54
C ASP A 35 -33.66 -31.30 -2.59
N CYS A 36 -33.67 -32.56 -3.04
CA CYS A 36 -32.45 -33.38 -3.13
C CYS A 36 -31.55 -33.03 -4.34
N VAL A 37 -31.97 -32.07 -5.17
CA VAL A 37 -31.34 -31.71 -6.44
C VAL A 37 -30.73 -30.31 -6.40
N HIS A 38 -31.27 -29.40 -5.60
CA HIS A 38 -30.95 -27.98 -5.59
C HIS A 38 -30.54 -27.53 -4.19
N GLY A 39 -29.47 -26.74 -4.14
CA GLY A 39 -29.07 -26.00 -2.96
C GLY A 39 -28.82 -24.55 -3.32
N CYS A 40 -29.13 -23.64 -2.41
CA CYS A 40 -28.76 -22.24 -2.50
C CYS A 40 -27.95 -21.87 -1.25
N GLU A 41 -26.89 -21.09 -1.45
CA GLU A 41 -26.03 -20.57 -0.39
C GLU A 41 -25.79 -19.09 -0.62
N PHE A 42 -25.84 -18.31 0.44
CA PHE A 42 -25.42 -16.93 0.50
C PHE A 42 -24.31 -16.81 1.55
N THR A 43 -23.21 -16.18 1.18
CA THR A 43 -22.09 -15.92 2.08
C THR A 43 -21.77 -14.43 2.07
N TYR A 44 -21.55 -13.86 3.24
CA TYR A 44 -20.96 -12.55 3.41
C TYR A 44 -19.68 -12.71 4.23
N THR A 45 -18.63 -12.01 3.80
CA THR A 45 -17.34 -11.95 4.47
C THR A 45 -16.89 -10.51 4.46
N GLY A 46 -16.82 -9.84 5.61
CA GLY A 46 -16.58 -8.40 5.59
C GLY A 46 -16.42 -7.73 6.94
N ASN A 47 -16.36 -6.40 6.86
CA ASN A 47 -15.95 -5.47 7.91
C ASN A 47 -14.53 -5.74 8.37
N PHE A 48 -13.61 -5.89 7.41
CA PHE A 48 -12.19 -5.89 7.70
C PHE A 48 -11.65 -4.48 7.45
N ASN A 49 -11.12 -3.85 8.49
CA ASN A 49 -10.34 -2.62 8.38
C ASN A 49 -8.89 -2.90 8.79
N TRP A 50 -7.96 -2.36 8.02
CA TRP A 50 -6.54 -2.32 8.35
C TRP A 50 -6.06 -0.88 8.34
N ASP A 51 -5.68 -0.36 9.50
CA ASP A 51 -5.00 0.94 9.64
C ASP A 51 -3.53 0.70 10.02
N ARG A 52 -2.62 1.38 9.33
CA ARG A 52 -1.19 1.42 9.65
C ARG A 52 -0.71 2.85 9.56
N ARG A 53 -0.06 3.30 10.61
CA ARG A 53 0.54 4.63 10.67
C ARG A 53 1.97 4.53 11.14
N GLY A 54 2.78 5.45 10.66
CA GLY A 54 4.05 5.73 11.30
C GLY A 54 4.52 7.13 10.97
N ARG A 55 5.36 7.64 11.85
CA ARG A 55 6.00 8.93 11.67
C ARG A 55 7.40 8.86 12.23
N VAL A 56 8.34 9.46 11.51
CA VAL A 56 9.70 9.66 11.98
C VAL A 56 10.11 11.10 11.72
N ALA A 57 10.81 11.68 12.68
CA ALA A 57 11.43 12.99 12.57
C ALA A 57 12.83 12.92 13.16
N ILE A 58 13.75 13.68 12.58
CA ILE A 58 15.13 13.79 13.01
C ILE A 58 15.35 15.19 13.60
N ASP A 59 15.85 15.23 14.83
CA ASP A 59 16.02 16.47 15.59
C ASP A 59 17.22 17.33 15.12
N ASP A 60 18.19 16.76 14.38
CA ASP A 60 19.33 17.49 13.79
C ASP A 60 19.50 17.17 12.28
N PRO A 61 19.01 18.03 11.38
CA PRO A 61 19.15 17.87 9.94
C PRO A 61 20.60 17.91 9.43
N ASN A 62 21.48 18.59 10.17
CA ASN A 62 22.78 19.03 9.65
C ASN A 62 23.93 18.11 10.09
N ASN A 63 23.70 17.22 11.05
CA ASN A 63 24.76 16.42 11.68
C ASN A 63 24.41 14.93 11.84
N ASN A 64 23.33 14.46 11.20
CA ASN A 64 22.92 13.07 11.27
C ASN A 64 23.28 12.34 9.97
N PRO A 65 24.09 11.26 9.99
CA PRO A 65 24.31 10.41 8.82
C PRO A 65 23.06 9.59 8.44
N ASN A 66 22.08 9.44 9.34
CA ASN A 66 20.88 8.63 9.13
C ASN A 66 19.66 9.46 8.68
N ARG A 67 19.81 10.30 7.65
CA ARG A 67 18.70 11.13 7.16
C ARG A 67 17.67 10.29 6.40
N LEU A 68 16.44 10.79 6.30
CA LEU A 68 15.32 10.04 5.76
C LEU A 68 15.33 10.08 4.23
N GLY A 69 15.45 8.90 3.60
CA GLY A 69 15.43 8.76 2.15
C GLY A 69 14.11 8.22 1.61
N THR A 70 13.96 8.24 0.29
CA THR A 70 12.91 7.49 -0.42
C THR A 70 13.44 6.83 -1.69
N PHE A 71 12.73 5.80 -2.15
CA PHE A 71 13.00 5.13 -3.43
C PHE A 71 12.25 5.75 -4.61
N LEU A 72 11.65 6.92 -4.44
CA LEU A 72 10.91 7.59 -5.49
C LEU A 72 11.85 7.92 -6.66
N ARG A 73 11.32 7.72 -7.86
CA ARG A 73 12.01 8.08 -9.10
C ARG A 73 11.11 9.04 -9.87
N PRO A 74 11.68 10.08 -10.50
CA PRO A 74 10.88 11.01 -11.28
C PRO A 74 10.25 10.25 -12.44
N ALA A 75 8.94 10.42 -12.61
CA ALA A 75 8.25 9.96 -13.81
C ALA A 75 8.70 10.81 -15.01
N ARG A 76 8.47 10.31 -16.23
CA ARG A 76 8.82 11.04 -17.46
C ARG A 76 8.16 12.42 -17.45
N GLY A 77 8.98 13.47 -17.60
CA GLY A 77 8.52 14.87 -17.56
C GLY A 77 8.69 15.56 -16.21
N PHE A 78 9.13 14.82 -15.18
CA PHE A 78 9.58 15.36 -13.91
C PHE A 78 11.11 15.21 -13.79
N ASP A 79 11.74 16.09 -13.01
CA ASP A 79 13.16 16.02 -12.69
C ASP A 79 13.37 15.70 -11.20
N GLY A 80 14.64 15.52 -10.81
CA GLY A 80 15.00 15.27 -9.41
C GLY A 80 14.62 16.40 -8.44
N SER A 81 14.45 17.64 -8.93
CA SER A 81 14.05 18.79 -8.11
C SER A 81 12.58 18.68 -7.69
N ASN A 82 11.72 18.08 -8.51
CA ASN A 82 10.31 17.84 -8.17
C ASN A 82 10.13 16.86 -7.00
N LEU A 83 11.14 16.04 -6.72
CA LEU A 83 11.14 15.05 -5.64
C LEU A 83 12.05 15.42 -4.47
N SER A 84 12.59 16.64 -4.47
CA SER A 84 13.50 17.14 -3.43
C SER A 84 12.90 17.12 -2.01
N ALA A 85 11.58 17.24 -1.88
CA ALA A 85 10.88 17.11 -0.61
C ALA A 85 10.98 15.71 0.03
N PHE A 86 11.25 14.67 -0.77
CA PHE A 86 11.22 13.27 -0.36
C PHE A 86 12.61 12.68 -0.07
N GLY A 87 13.67 13.50 -0.02
CA GLY A 87 15.01 13.04 0.34
C GLY A 87 15.56 11.98 -0.64
N ASN A 88 15.44 12.23 -1.95
CA ASN A 88 15.86 11.27 -2.98
C ASN A 88 17.28 10.72 -2.75
N MET A 89 17.40 9.39 -2.77
CA MET A 89 18.70 8.69 -2.69
C MET A 89 19.45 8.64 -4.04
N PHE A 90 18.93 9.28 -5.09
CA PHE A 90 19.55 9.32 -6.41
C PHE A 90 19.91 10.76 -6.78
N GLN A 91 21.20 11.00 -7.04
CA GLN A 91 21.68 12.25 -7.61
C GLN A 91 21.49 12.21 -9.14
N PHE A 92 20.79 13.21 -9.67
CA PHE A 92 20.62 13.42 -11.10
C PHE A 92 21.57 14.53 -11.55
N ASP A 93 22.21 14.39 -12.71
CA ASP A 93 22.94 15.51 -13.32
C ASP A 93 21.96 16.59 -13.85
N ALA A 94 22.49 17.72 -14.33
CA ALA A 94 21.68 18.78 -14.95
C ALA A 94 20.91 18.33 -16.22
N ASN A 95 21.17 17.11 -16.70
CA ASN A 95 20.52 16.47 -17.85
C ASN A 95 19.63 15.28 -17.44
N ASN A 96 19.34 15.12 -16.14
CA ASN A 96 18.49 14.07 -15.58
C ASN A 96 19.02 12.62 -15.76
N ASN A 97 20.32 12.44 -15.99
CA ASN A 97 20.95 11.12 -16.08
C ASN A 97 21.22 10.55 -14.67
N VAL A 98 20.91 9.27 -14.49
CA VAL A 98 21.30 8.51 -13.28
C VAL A 98 22.78 8.12 -13.40
N PHE A 99 23.60 8.49 -12.42
CA PHE A 99 25.01 8.09 -12.39
C PHE A 99 25.17 6.59 -12.08
N PRO A 100 25.82 5.78 -12.94
CA PRO A 100 26.29 4.45 -12.55
C PRO A 100 27.61 4.55 -11.74
N PRO A 101 27.85 3.68 -10.74
CA PRO A 101 29.14 3.64 -10.04
C PRO A 101 30.26 3.17 -10.99
N PRO A 102 31.51 3.67 -10.90
CA PRO A 102 32.30 3.70 -9.66
C PRO A 102 33.13 4.99 -9.49
N PHE A 103 32.67 5.93 -8.70
CA PHE A 103 33.51 7.00 -8.14
C PHE A 103 33.21 7.14 -6.65
N PRO A 104 34.21 7.44 -5.80
CA PRO A 104 33.97 7.72 -4.39
C PRO A 104 33.32 9.11 -4.28
N ILE A 105 32.00 9.15 -4.32
CA ILE A 105 31.22 10.35 -3.97
C ILE A 105 31.11 10.43 -2.43
N PRO A 106 31.09 11.65 -1.85
CA PRO A 106 30.54 11.84 -0.51
C PRO A 106 29.14 11.23 -0.50
N GLU A 107 28.83 10.49 0.56
CA GLU A 107 27.52 9.95 0.89
C GLU A 107 26.40 10.79 0.29
N VAL A 108 25.54 10.21 -0.56
CA VAL A 108 24.30 10.87 -1.00
C VAL A 108 23.53 11.15 0.28
N ILE A 109 23.45 12.41 0.68
CA ILE A 109 22.84 12.81 1.95
C ILE A 109 21.33 12.95 1.70
N PRO A 110 20.47 11.97 2.10
CA PRO A 110 19.03 12.19 2.11
C PRO A 110 18.72 13.49 2.86
N THR A 111 17.81 14.31 2.37
CA THR A 111 17.59 15.64 2.96
C THR A 111 16.34 15.77 3.80
N ALA A 112 15.42 14.80 3.71
CA ALA A 112 14.19 14.85 4.47
C ALA A 112 14.47 14.69 5.97
N THR A 113 13.84 15.53 6.77
CA THR A 113 13.99 15.56 8.23
C THR A 113 12.75 15.03 8.93
N ALA A 114 11.61 14.97 8.25
CA ALA A 114 10.42 14.31 8.74
C ALA A 114 9.68 13.58 7.62
N GLN A 115 9.14 12.40 7.94
CA GLN A 115 8.30 11.60 7.06
C GLN A 115 7.13 11.00 7.86
N SER A 116 5.98 10.88 7.23
CA SER A 116 4.77 10.25 7.79
C SER A 116 4.10 9.40 6.73
N GLN A 117 3.76 8.16 7.05
CA GLN A 117 2.93 7.30 6.20
C GLN A 117 1.68 6.87 6.94
N VAL A 118 0.57 6.89 6.23
CA VAL A 118 -0.74 6.37 6.66
C VAL A 118 -1.23 5.43 5.57
N TYR A 119 -1.70 4.27 5.96
CA TYR A 119 -2.29 3.25 5.11
C TYR A 119 -3.58 2.79 5.77
N GLU A 120 -4.69 2.93 5.06
CA GLU A 120 -6.01 2.50 5.49
C GLU A 120 -6.61 1.64 4.37
N ALA A 121 -7.16 0.48 4.71
CA ALA A 121 -7.83 -0.39 3.74
C ALA A 121 -9.10 -0.99 4.34
N GLU A 122 -10.17 -1.02 3.56
CA GLU A 122 -11.47 -1.61 3.91
C GLU A 122 -11.83 -2.70 2.91
N PHE A 123 -12.41 -3.79 3.41
CA PHE A 123 -12.83 -4.92 2.57
C PHE A 123 -14.14 -5.54 3.06
N TRP A 124 -15.03 -5.80 2.11
CA TRP A 124 -16.12 -6.75 2.28
C TRP A 124 -16.50 -7.43 0.96
N SER A 125 -17.17 -8.57 1.08
CA SER A 125 -17.65 -9.33 -0.07
C SER A 125 -18.93 -10.10 0.23
N VAL A 126 -19.73 -10.26 -0.81
CA VAL A 126 -20.94 -11.10 -0.82
C VAL A 126 -20.87 -12.09 -1.96
N GLU A 127 -21.38 -13.28 -1.70
CA GLU A 127 -21.44 -14.39 -2.64
C GLU A 127 -22.81 -15.03 -2.59
N ALA A 128 -23.37 -15.32 -3.76
CA ALA A 128 -24.61 -16.07 -3.90
C ALA A 128 -24.38 -17.24 -4.86
N ASN A 129 -24.50 -18.45 -4.34
CA ASN A 129 -24.19 -19.69 -5.03
C ASN A 129 -25.44 -20.57 -5.13
N ARG A 130 -25.64 -21.16 -6.30
CA ARG A 130 -26.64 -22.20 -6.55
C ARG A 130 -25.96 -23.49 -6.94
N THR A 131 -26.25 -24.54 -6.21
CA THR A 131 -25.80 -25.90 -6.49
C THR A 131 -26.94 -26.70 -7.13
N MET A 132 -26.63 -27.49 -8.15
CA MET A 132 -27.52 -28.44 -8.81
C MET A 132 -26.87 -29.83 -8.87
N TRP A 133 -27.66 -30.88 -8.65
CA TRP A 133 -27.20 -32.26 -8.67
C TRP A 133 -27.89 -33.04 -9.80
N ALA A 134 -27.11 -33.48 -10.79
CA ALA A 134 -27.60 -34.36 -11.84
C ALA A 134 -27.50 -35.82 -11.39
N GLY A 135 -28.46 -36.24 -10.56
CA GLY A 135 -28.54 -37.61 -10.04
C GLY A 135 -27.33 -38.00 -9.18
N ARG A 136 -26.66 -39.12 -9.51
CA ARG A 136 -25.44 -39.59 -8.80
C ARG A 136 -24.13 -39.16 -9.44
N TYR A 137 -24.17 -38.47 -10.58
CA TYR A 137 -23.03 -38.41 -11.49
C TYR A 137 -22.35 -37.04 -11.58
N ALA A 138 -23.07 -35.95 -11.33
CA ALA A 138 -22.50 -34.62 -11.40
C ALA A 138 -23.13 -33.64 -10.42
N LYS A 139 -22.31 -32.72 -9.93
CA LYS A 139 -22.68 -31.54 -9.17
C LYS A 139 -22.24 -30.33 -9.99
N LEU A 140 -23.14 -29.38 -10.20
CA LEU A 140 -22.86 -28.09 -10.81
C LEU A 140 -23.07 -27.02 -9.77
N LEU A 141 -22.10 -26.14 -9.59
CA LEU A 141 -22.20 -24.93 -8.79
C LEU A 141 -22.10 -23.73 -9.72
N VAL A 142 -23.06 -22.82 -9.65
CA VAL A 142 -23.04 -21.54 -10.36
C VAL A 142 -23.34 -20.46 -9.36
N GLY A 143 -22.53 -19.41 -9.34
CA GLY A 143 -22.73 -18.30 -8.43
C GLY A 143 -22.17 -17.00 -8.93
N ALA A 144 -22.51 -15.94 -8.20
CA ALA A 144 -21.99 -14.61 -8.40
C ALA A 144 -21.33 -14.14 -7.10
N ARG A 145 -20.30 -13.31 -7.25
CA ARG A 145 -19.56 -12.67 -6.17
C ARG A 145 -19.47 -11.18 -6.44
N TYR A 146 -19.63 -10.39 -5.38
CA TYR A 146 -19.27 -8.99 -5.35
C TYR A 146 -18.25 -8.77 -4.24
N ILE A 147 -17.22 -8.00 -4.55
CA ILE A 147 -16.18 -7.58 -3.63
C ILE A 147 -16.07 -6.08 -3.75
N ASP A 148 -16.04 -5.44 -2.58
CA ASP A 148 -15.77 -4.03 -2.41
C ASP A 148 -14.42 -3.91 -1.68
N TYR A 149 -13.54 -3.11 -2.24
CA TYR A 149 -12.20 -2.90 -1.71
C TYR A 149 -11.79 -1.44 -1.87
N GLU A 150 -11.56 -0.79 -0.73
CA GLU A 150 -11.09 0.59 -0.65
C GLU A 150 -9.69 0.61 -0.02
N GLU A 151 -8.79 1.42 -0.57
CA GLU A 151 -7.43 1.60 -0.05
C GLU A 151 -7.00 3.06 -0.17
N LEU A 152 -6.62 3.65 0.96
CA LEU A 152 -6.02 4.97 1.07
C LEU A 152 -4.58 4.85 1.56
N TYR A 153 -3.65 5.39 0.78
CA TYR A 153 -2.26 5.54 1.17
C TYR A 153 -1.83 7.00 1.07
N VAL A 154 -1.34 7.54 2.19
CA VAL A 154 -0.82 8.90 2.29
C VAL A 154 0.63 8.85 2.74
N PHE A 155 1.49 9.54 2.02
CA PHE A 155 2.89 9.72 2.36
C PHE A 155 3.28 11.19 2.31
N ASP A 156 3.58 11.75 3.48
CA ASP A 156 4.05 13.11 3.66
C ASP A 156 5.56 13.11 3.95
N SER A 157 6.28 14.07 3.35
CA SER A 157 7.70 14.28 3.58
C SER A 157 8.02 15.77 3.67
N PHE A 158 8.95 16.10 4.56
CA PHE A 158 9.43 17.46 4.78
C PHE A 158 10.95 17.50 4.72
N SER A 159 11.47 18.47 3.97
CA SER A 159 12.89 18.64 3.71
C SER A 159 13.26 20.13 3.79
N PRO A 160 13.86 20.60 4.88
CA PRO A 160 14.22 21.99 5.06
C PRO A 160 15.48 22.35 4.26
N GLY A 161 15.51 23.56 3.69
CA GLY A 161 16.71 24.12 3.07
C GLY A 161 17.22 23.45 1.79
N VAL A 162 16.35 22.81 1.00
CA VAL A 162 16.73 22.05 -0.22
C VAL A 162 16.25 22.69 -1.52
N GLY A 163 15.45 23.75 -1.44
CA GLY A 163 15.05 24.51 -2.62
C GLY A 163 16.19 25.23 -3.31
N ALA A 164 15.94 25.70 -4.53
CA ALA A 164 16.92 26.42 -5.35
C ALA A 164 17.56 27.64 -4.62
N ASN A 165 16.89 28.17 -3.59
CA ASN A 165 17.35 29.27 -2.75
C ASN A 165 17.52 28.89 -1.27
N GLY A 166 17.63 27.60 -0.94
CA GLY A 166 17.61 27.14 0.46
C GLY A 166 16.22 27.22 1.10
N GLU A 167 15.17 27.09 0.30
CA GLU A 167 13.77 27.06 0.76
C GLU A 167 13.40 25.68 1.30
N ASP A 168 12.43 25.67 2.21
CA ASP A 168 11.87 24.44 2.78
C ASP A 168 10.88 23.82 1.79
N HIS A 169 11.02 22.53 1.55
CA HIS A 169 10.16 21.78 0.63
C HIS A 169 9.32 20.76 1.40
N ALA A 170 8.02 20.75 1.11
CA ALA A 170 7.08 19.74 1.58
C ALA A 170 6.49 18.99 0.39
N GLY A 171 6.35 17.68 0.53
CA GLY A 171 5.84 16.80 -0.51
C GLY A 171 4.80 15.86 0.06
N ARG A 172 3.74 15.63 -0.70
CA ARG A 172 2.68 14.66 -0.40
C ARG A 172 2.47 13.75 -1.58
N ILE A 173 2.41 12.45 -1.32
CA ILE A 173 1.87 11.44 -2.23
C ILE A 173 0.59 10.92 -1.61
N LEU A 174 -0.47 10.89 -2.40
CA LEU A 174 -1.75 10.32 -2.03
C LEU A 174 -2.14 9.34 -3.12
N VAL A 175 -2.44 8.12 -2.72
CA VAL A 175 -3.01 7.08 -3.57
C VAL A 175 -4.33 6.69 -2.95
N ASP A 176 -5.38 6.83 -3.74
CA ASP A 176 -6.75 6.50 -3.37
C ASP A 176 -7.25 5.49 -4.41
N THR A 177 -7.60 4.30 -3.94
CA THR A 177 -8.05 3.19 -4.76
C THR A 177 -9.43 2.76 -4.28
N ASP A 178 -10.40 2.89 -5.16
CA ASP A 178 -11.76 2.39 -5.00
C ASP A 178 -11.99 1.33 -6.10
N ASN A 179 -12.36 0.11 -5.70
CA ASN A 179 -12.53 -1.00 -6.63
C ASN A 179 -13.75 -1.88 -6.31
N ASP A 180 -14.77 -1.70 -7.14
CA ASP A 180 -15.91 -2.58 -7.28
C ASP A 180 -15.61 -3.78 -8.20
N MET A 181 -15.57 -4.99 -7.63
CA MET A 181 -15.32 -6.22 -8.40
C MET A 181 -16.54 -7.14 -8.43
N TYR A 182 -16.98 -7.47 -9.64
CA TYR A 182 -18.03 -8.47 -9.87
C TYR A 182 -17.45 -9.72 -10.53
N GLY A 183 -17.75 -10.87 -9.95
CA GLY A 183 -17.28 -12.17 -10.43
C GLY A 183 -18.43 -13.16 -10.64
N ILE A 184 -18.25 -14.06 -11.60
CA ILE A 184 -19.09 -15.24 -11.78
C ILE A 184 -18.22 -16.46 -11.48
N GLN A 185 -18.77 -17.44 -10.75
CA GLN A 185 -18.10 -18.69 -10.45
C GLN A 185 -18.91 -19.87 -11.01
N VAL A 186 -18.23 -20.80 -11.66
CA VAL A 186 -18.79 -22.08 -12.13
C VAL A 186 -17.86 -23.20 -11.71
N GLY A 187 -18.40 -24.28 -11.13
CA GLY A 187 -17.65 -25.44 -10.64
C GLY A 187 -18.44 -26.72 -10.57
#